data_AF-A0A507C1M7-F1
#
_entry.id   AF-A0A507C1M7-F1
#
_cell.length_a   1.000
_cell.length_b   1.000
_cell.length_c   1.000
_cell.angle_alpha   90.00
_cell.angle_beta   90.00
_cell.angle_gamma   90.00
#
_symmetry.space_group_name_H-M   'P 1'
#
loop_
_entity.id
_entity.type
_entity.pdbx_description
1 polymer ?
#
loop_
_entity_poly.entity_id
_entity_poly.type
_entity_poly.pdbx_seq_one_letter_code
_entity_poly.pdbx_strand_id
1 'polypeptide(L)'
;MTEATSSDGAADDRKQAFQIDDLVHLEDMFEELGRDDGIQDGIKDGQHEGRVAGLEQGFEMGREVGFYKSGATLWIHLIDRRPDSYPKRLTKVLQGIVELCDAFPTENTPDAEWKEILERIRARWRMATQLLGLGGVQQYDERLASRPRMNY
;
A
#
# COMPACT_ATOMS: atom_id res chain seq x y z
N MET A 1 25.91 -42.72 61.41
CA MET A 1 26.45 -42.43 60.06
C MET A 1 25.24 -42.05 59.22
N THR A 2 24.98 -40.74 59.12
CA THR A 2 25.10 -39.94 57.86
C THR A 2 24.01 -40.37 56.88
N GLU A 3 23.07 -39.58 56.39
CA GLU A 3 22.93 -38.17 55.97
C GLU A 3 21.53 -38.17 55.28
N ALA A 4 20.77 -37.13 55.00
CA ALA A 4 20.89 -35.68 55.06
C ALA A 4 19.51 -35.10 54.71
N THR A 5 19.29 -33.86 55.16
CA THR A 5 18.55 -32.79 54.47
C THR A 5 17.08 -33.01 54.15
N SER A 6 16.26 -32.77 55.19
CA SER A 6 15.06 -31.96 55.07
C SER A 6 15.45 -30.48 54.88
N SER A 7 15.13 -29.87 53.74
CA SER A 7 14.91 -28.42 53.67
C SER A 7 14.02 -28.08 52.48
N ASP A 8 12.72 -28.19 52.75
CA ASP A 8 11.66 -27.26 52.38
C ASP A 8 12.06 -26.17 51.35
N GLY A 9 11.71 -26.41 50.09
CA GLY A 9 11.76 -25.41 49.03
C GLY A 9 10.59 -24.44 49.16
N ALA A 10 10.67 -23.54 50.15
CA ALA A 10 9.76 -22.42 50.26
C ALA A 10 10.02 -21.45 49.10
N ALA A 11 9.00 -21.26 48.27
CA ALA A 11 8.95 -20.27 47.22
C ALA A 11 9.37 -18.90 47.78
N ASP A 12 10.51 -18.42 47.29
CA ASP A 12 11.06 -17.11 47.64
C ASP A 12 10.30 -16.03 46.87
N ASP A 13 9.05 -15.81 47.30
CA ASP A 13 8.19 -14.69 46.90
C ASP A 13 8.65 -13.40 47.62
N ARG A 14 9.98 -13.18 47.64
CA ARG A 14 10.61 -11.94 48.10
C ARG A 14 10.20 -10.86 47.11
N LYS A 15 9.07 -10.20 47.41
CA LYS A 15 8.77 -8.84 46.96
C LYS A 15 10.08 -8.06 46.96
N GLN A 16 10.59 -7.76 45.78
CA GLN A 16 11.81 -7.00 45.61
C GLN A 16 11.65 -5.71 46.42
N ALA A 17 12.39 -5.63 47.52
CA ALA A 17 12.24 -4.55 48.48
C ALA A 17 12.72 -3.26 47.81
N PHE A 18 11.81 -2.32 47.58
CA PHE A 18 12.10 -1.00 47.04
C PHE A 18 13.19 -0.33 47.90
N GLN A 19 14.36 -0.04 47.32
CA GLN A 19 15.48 0.57 48.04
C GLN A 19 15.41 2.09 47.90
N ILE A 20 15.88 2.83 48.92
CA ILE A 20 15.91 4.29 48.86
C ILE A 20 16.83 4.80 47.73
N ASP A 21 17.86 4.02 47.38
CA ASP A 21 18.72 4.31 46.22
C ASP A 21 17.94 4.25 44.88
N ASP A 22 16.85 3.48 44.79
CA ASP A 22 15.99 3.46 43.61
C ASP A 22 15.29 4.81 43.41
N LEU A 23 15.04 5.59 44.48
CA LEU A 23 14.45 6.94 44.37
C LEU A 23 15.38 7.94 43.67
N VAL A 24 16.69 7.75 43.76
CA VAL A 24 17.68 8.62 43.10
C VAL A 24 17.68 8.40 41.59
N HIS A 25 17.34 7.18 41.14
CA HIS A 25 17.29 6.77 39.74
C HIS A 25 15.87 6.75 39.15
N LEU A 26 14.86 7.21 39.90
CA LEU A 26 13.46 7.16 39.46
C LEU A 26 13.22 7.92 38.14
N GLU A 27 13.86 9.08 37.96
CA GLU A 27 13.72 9.89 36.75
C GLU A 27 14.25 9.13 35.53
N ASP A 28 15.50 8.64 35.60
CA ASP A 28 16.13 7.85 34.55
C ASP A 28 15.31 6.59 34.22
N MET A 29 14.80 5.89 35.25
CA MET A 29 13.92 4.72 35.07
C MET A 29 12.63 5.06 34.33
N PHE A 30 11.94 6.14 34.70
CA PHE A 30 10.69 6.51 34.04
C PHE A 30 10.93 7.07 32.63
N GLU A 31 12.07 7.74 32.40
CA GLU A 31 12.47 8.16 31.06
C GLU A 31 12.73 6.95 30.15
N GLU A 32 13.50 5.97 30.62
CA GLU A 32 13.77 4.74 29.87
C GLU A 32 12.49 3.94 29.62
N LEU A 33 11.63 3.80 30.63
CA LEU A 33 10.33 3.12 30.50
C LEU A 33 9.44 3.83 29.47
N GLY A 34 9.29 5.15 29.57
CA GLY A 34 8.48 5.93 28.64
C GLY A 34 9.03 5.92 27.21
N ARG A 35 10.37 5.91 27.06
CA ARG A 35 11.04 5.77 25.77
C ARG A 35 10.79 4.40 25.16
N ASP A 36 10.95 3.32 25.93
CA ASP A 36 10.74 1.96 25.44
C ASP A 36 9.26 1.72 25.09
N ASP A 37 8.33 2.16 25.93
CA ASP A 37 6.89 2.11 25.66
C ASP A 37 6.54 2.90 24.40
N GLY A 38 7.04 4.14 24.28
CA GLY A 38 6.81 4.98 23.10
C GLY A 38 7.37 4.40 21.80
N ILE A 39 8.53 3.74 21.84
CA ILE A 39 9.08 3.02 20.69
C ILE A 39 8.20 1.83 20.32
N GLN A 40 7.78 1.03 21.31
CA GLN A 40 6.94 -0.14 21.07
C GLN A 40 5.60 0.24 20.44
N ASP A 41 4.95 1.28 20.97
CA ASP A 41 3.66 1.74 20.44
C ASP A 41 3.83 2.44 19.09
N GLY A 42 4.88 3.25 18.91
CA GLY A 42 5.20 3.85 17.62
C GLY A 42 5.44 2.82 16.50
N ILE A 43 6.06 1.67 16.81
CA ILE A 43 6.23 0.59 15.84
C ILE A 43 4.88 -0.04 15.47
N LYS A 44 4.00 -0.30 16.44
CA LYS A 44 2.67 -0.88 16.18
C LYS A 44 1.81 0.06 15.36
N ASP A 45 1.76 1.33 15.76
CA ASP A 45 0.97 2.36 15.09
C ASP A 45 1.48 2.62 13.68
N GLY A 46 2.81 2.72 13.52
CA GLY A 46 3.43 2.90 12.21
C GLY A 46 3.16 1.74 11.25
N GLN A 47 3.14 0.49 11.74
CA GLN A 47 2.75 -0.67 10.93
C GLN A 47 1.29 -0.60 10.49
N HIS A 48 0.40 -0.22 11.40
CA HIS A 48 -1.02 -0.09 11.12
C HIS A 48 -1.29 1.02 10.10
N GLU A 49 -0.77 2.23 10.36
CA GLU A 49 -0.93 3.39 9.49
C GLU A 49 -0.34 3.13 8.10
N GLY A 50 0.89 2.57 8.04
CA GLY A 50 1.53 2.24 6.77
C GLY A 50 0.73 1.23 5.94
N ARG A 51 0.12 0.23 6.60
CA ARG A 51 -0.75 -0.74 5.93
C ARG A 51 -2.01 -0.08 5.38
N VAL A 52 -2.69 0.75 6.18
CA VAL A 52 -3.92 1.45 5.75
C VAL A 52 -3.60 2.38 4.58
N ALA A 53 -2.59 3.23 4.71
CA ALA A 53 -2.18 4.16 3.66
C ALA A 53 -1.80 3.43 2.36
N GLY A 54 -1.05 2.32 2.45
CA GLY A 54 -0.68 1.50 1.29
C GLY A 54 -1.88 0.88 0.59
N LEU A 55 -2.86 0.38 1.34
CA LEU A 55 -4.09 -0.19 0.77
C LEU A 55 -4.96 0.86 0.09
N GLU A 56 -5.14 2.02 0.72
CA GLU A 56 -5.92 3.12 0.14
C GLU A 56 -5.28 3.63 -1.16
N GLN A 57 -3.97 3.91 -1.13
CA GLN A 57 -3.24 4.40 -2.30
C GLN A 57 -3.19 3.34 -3.42
N GLY A 58 -2.96 2.08 -3.05
CA GLY A 58 -2.93 0.96 -3.99
C GLY A 58 -4.28 0.75 -4.68
N PHE A 59 -5.38 0.88 -3.95
CA PHE A 59 -6.72 0.76 -4.52
C PHE A 59 -7.06 1.93 -5.46
N GLU A 60 -6.70 3.16 -5.09
CA GLU A 60 -6.90 4.35 -5.92
C GLU A 60 -6.18 4.20 -7.28
N MET A 61 -4.92 3.80 -7.23
CA MET A 61 -4.09 3.53 -8.40
C MET A 61 -4.61 2.35 -9.23
N GLY A 62 -4.92 1.21 -8.59
CA GLY A 62 -5.39 0.01 -9.26
C GLY A 62 -6.72 0.23 -10.00
N ARG A 63 -7.61 1.06 -9.46
CA ARG A 63 -8.86 1.44 -10.12
C ARG A 63 -8.61 2.23 -11.40
N GLU A 64 -7.69 3.18 -11.37
CA GLU A 64 -7.34 3.96 -12.55
C GLU A 64 -6.72 3.07 -13.64
N VAL A 65 -5.77 2.21 -13.26
CA VAL A 65 -5.16 1.24 -14.19
C VAL A 65 -6.22 0.31 -14.79
N GLY A 66 -7.15 -0.19 -13.97
CA GLY A 66 -8.27 -1.03 -14.41
C GLY A 66 -9.21 -0.32 -15.39
N PHE A 67 -9.48 0.97 -15.19
CA PHE A 67 -10.25 1.78 -16.12
C PHE A 67 -9.59 1.83 -17.50
N TYR A 68 -8.29 2.12 -17.56
CA TYR A 68 -7.58 2.19 -18.84
C TYR A 68 -7.47 0.83 -19.54
N LYS A 69 -7.15 -0.24 -18.80
CA LYS A 69 -7.04 -1.60 -19.35
C LYS A 69 -8.37 -2.08 -19.93
N SER A 70 -9.46 -1.92 -19.18
CA SER A 70 -10.80 -2.32 -19.64
C SER A 70 -11.26 -1.50 -20.84
N GLY A 71 -11.08 -0.18 -20.81
CA GLY A 71 -11.38 0.70 -21.93
C GLY A 71 -10.60 0.33 -23.19
N ALA A 72 -9.29 0.11 -23.07
CA ALA A 72 -8.45 -0.27 -24.20
C ALA A 72 -8.86 -1.63 -24.79
N THR A 73 -9.10 -2.62 -23.93
CA THR A 73 -9.56 -3.95 -24.32
C THR A 73 -10.89 -3.88 -25.06
N LEU A 74 -11.86 -3.14 -24.53
CA LEU A 74 -13.17 -2.95 -25.16
C LEU A 74 -13.03 -2.34 -26.56
N TRP A 75 -12.26 -1.27 -26.70
CA TRP A 75 -12.05 -0.62 -27.99
C TRP A 75 -11.36 -1.51 -29.02
N ILE A 76 -10.38 -2.33 -28.60
CA ILE A 76 -9.76 -3.32 -29.50
C ILE A 76 -10.83 -4.27 -30.06
N HIS A 77 -11.68 -4.85 -29.21
CA HIS A 77 -12.75 -5.76 -29.64
C HIS A 77 -13.78 -5.07 -30.56
N LEU A 78 -14.07 -3.78 -30.35
CA LEU A 78 -14.98 -3.02 -31.21
C LEU A 78 -14.37 -2.72 -32.58
N ILE A 79 -13.07 -2.40 -32.62
CA ILE A 79 -12.33 -2.15 -33.87
C ILE A 79 -12.25 -3.45 -34.69
N ASP A 80 -12.00 -4.59 -34.06
CA ASP A 80 -11.93 -5.90 -34.75
C ASP A 80 -13.26 -6.27 -35.43
N ARG A 81 -14.39 -5.81 -34.90
CA ARG A 81 -15.71 -5.98 -35.53
C ARG A 81 -15.96 -5.02 -36.70
N ARG A 82 -15.21 -3.92 -36.80
CA ARG A 82 -15.34 -2.87 -37.84
C ARG A 82 -13.97 -2.31 -38.25
N PRO A 83 -13.11 -3.11 -38.91
CA PRO A 83 -11.71 -2.77 -39.14
C PRO A 83 -11.50 -1.54 -40.03
N ASP A 84 -12.42 -1.25 -40.95
CA ASP A 84 -12.30 -0.11 -41.88
C ASP A 84 -12.80 1.23 -41.28
N SER A 85 -13.37 1.21 -40.07
CA SER A 85 -13.94 2.41 -39.43
C SER A 85 -12.92 3.23 -38.65
N TYR A 86 -11.72 2.69 -38.38
CA TYR A 86 -10.74 3.29 -37.48
C TYR A 86 -9.31 3.23 -38.03
N PRO A 87 -8.42 4.17 -37.66
CA PRO A 87 -7.05 4.16 -38.13
C PRO A 87 -6.27 2.95 -37.56
N LYS A 88 -5.53 2.23 -38.41
CA LYS A 88 -4.69 1.07 -38.01
C LYS A 88 -3.69 1.37 -36.89
N ARG A 89 -3.25 2.64 -36.77
CA ARG A 89 -2.37 3.10 -35.69
C ARG A 89 -3.04 2.99 -34.32
N LEU A 90 -4.36 3.17 -34.22
CA LEU A 90 -5.11 3.15 -32.97
C LEU A 90 -4.99 1.78 -32.28
N THR A 91 -5.14 0.69 -33.02
CA THR A 91 -5.01 -0.68 -32.46
C THR A 91 -3.67 -0.87 -31.75
N LYS A 92 -2.57 -0.40 -32.36
CA LYS A 92 -1.23 -0.46 -31.74
C LYS A 92 -1.12 0.37 -30.47
N VAL A 93 -1.73 1.56 -30.46
CA VAL A 93 -1.74 2.42 -29.25
C VAL A 93 -2.51 1.75 -28.12
N LEU A 94 -3.68 1.17 -28.41
CA LEU A 94 -4.51 0.47 -27.42
C LEU A 94 -3.83 -0.79 -26.88
N GLN A 95 -3.20 -1.60 -27.75
CA GLN A 95 -2.40 -2.76 -27.33
C GLN A 95 -1.27 -2.34 -26.39
N GLY A 96 -0.55 -1.27 -26.74
CA GLY A 96 0.49 -0.73 -25.88
C GLY A 96 -0.02 -0.18 -24.54
N ILE A 97 -1.30 0.19 -24.41
CA ILE A 97 -1.89 0.55 -23.11
C ILE A 97 -2.09 -0.71 -22.28
N VAL A 98 -2.66 -1.77 -22.87
CA VAL A 98 -2.85 -3.06 -22.19
C VAL A 98 -1.52 -3.62 -21.69
N GLU A 99 -0.48 -3.60 -22.51
CA GLU A 99 0.87 -4.04 -22.13
C GLU A 99 1.45 -3.26 -20.94
N LEU A 100 1.26 -1.93 -20.90
CA LEU A 100 1.71 -1.12 -19.77
C LEU A 100 0.90 -1.40 -18.49
N CYS A 101 -0.39 -1.67 -18.63
CA CYS A 101 -1.24 -2.06 -17.50
C CYS A 101 -0.89 -3.46 -16.97
N ASP A 102 -0.49 -4.39 -17.85
CA ASP A 102 -0.08 -5.74 -17.46
C ASP A 102 1.31 -5.77 -16.80
N ALA A 103 2.19 -4.86 -17.23
CA ALA A 103 3.51 -4.67 -16.63
C ALA A 103 3.50 -3.76 -15.38
N PHE A 104 2.31 -3.34 -14.92
CA PHE A 104 2.20 -2.41 -13.80
C PHE A 104 2.66 -3.08 -12.49
N PRO A 105 3.45 -2.41 -11.62
CA PRO A 105 3.98 -3.01 -10.40
C PRO A 105 2.88 -3.57 -9.49
N THR A 106 3.08 -4.80 -9.01
CA THR A 106 2.18 -5.50 -8.08
C THR A 106 2.71 -5.54 -6.65
N GLU A 107 3.98 -5.15 -6.47
CA GLU A 107 4.65 -5.07 -5.17
C GLU A 107 4.97 -3.62 -4.83
N ASN A 108 4.86 -3.27 -3.55
CA ASN A 108 5.17 -1.95 -3.04
C ASN A 108 6.66 -1.85 -2.69
N THR A 109 7.51 -1.71 -3.71
CA THR A 109 8.94 -1.51 -3.51
C THR A 109 9.29 -0.01 -3.58
N PRO A 110 10.26 0.48 -2.79
CA PRO A 110 10.61 1.91 -2.77
C PRO A 110 11.14 2.45 -4.10
N ASP A 111 11.68 1.57 -4.95
CA ASP A 111 12.22 1.84 -6.29
C ASP A 111 11.18 1.69 -7.40
N ALA A 112 9.94 1.30 -7.08
CA ALA A 112 8.88 1.19 -8.08
C ALA A 112 8.49 2.57 -8.62
N GLU A 113 8.90 2.88 -9.85
CA GLU A 113 8.53 4.09 -10.60
C GLU A 113 7.10 4.02 -11.16
N TRP A 114 6.13 3.62 -10.34
CA TRP A 114 4.73 3.41 -10.74
C TRP A 114 4.07 4.70 -11.26
N LYS A 115 4.50 5.87 -10.76
CA LYS A 115 4.02 7.18 -11.20
C LYS A 115 4.37 7.47 -12.66
N GLU A 116 5.59 7.11 -13.07
CA GLU A 116 6.03 7.30 -14.45
C GLU A 116 5.26 6.38 -15.40
N ILE A 117 5.07 5.12 -15.00
CA ILE A 117 4.26 4.15 -15.76
C ILE A 117 2.82 4.67 -15.89
N LEU A 118 2.22 5.18 -14.82
CA LEU A 118 0.87 5.71 -14.83
C LEU A 118 0.73 6.94 -15.74
N GLU A 119 1.68 7.88 -15.70
CA GLU A 119 1.69 9.02 -16.63
C GLU A 119 1.84 8.59 -18.10
N ARG A 120 2.65 7.56 -18.36
CA ARG A 120 2.77 6.97 -19.70
C ARG A 120 1.44 6.36 -20.16
N ILE A 121 0.71 5.67 -19.27
CA ILE A 121 -0.63 5.13 -19.56
C ILE A 121 -1.59 6.29 -19.87
N ARG A 122 -1.65 7.32 -19.03
CA ARG A 122 -2.49 8.52 -19.23
C ARG A 122 -2.20 9.19 -20.57
N ALA A 123 -0.93 9.38 -20.92
CA ALA A 123 -0.52 9.99 -22.19
C ALA A 123 -0.95 9.16 -23.41
N ARG A 124 -0.75 7.83 -23.37
CA ARG A 124 -1.21 6.93 -24.44
C ARG A 124 -2.73 6.90 -24.54
N TRP A 125 -3.44 6.94 -23.41
CA TRP A 125 -4.90 7.02 -23.41
C TRP A 125 -5.42 8.31 -24.04
N ARG A 126 -4.85 9.46 -23.69
CA ARG A 126 -5.16 10.74 -24.35
C ARG A 126 -4.99 10.63 -25.87
N MET A 127 -3.86 10.07 -26.33
CA MET A 127 -3.64 9.81 -27.76
C MET A 127 -4.71 8.90 -28.37
N ALA A 128 -5.10 7.81 -27.70
CA ALA A 128 -6.13 6.90 -28.17
C ALA A 128 -7.50 7.59 -28.31
N THR A 129 -7.92 8.37 -27.30
CA THR A 129 -9.19 9.11 -27.36
C THR A 129 -9.25 10.14 -28.48
N GLN A 130 -8.12 10.79 -28.80
CA GLN A 130 -8.02 11.69 -29.95
C GLN A 130 -8.18 10.93 -31.28
N LEU A 131 -7.53 9.78 -31.42
CA LEU A 131 -7.65 8.91 -32.60
C LEU A 131 -9.05 8.30 -32.77
N LEU A 132 -9.78 8.12 -31.67
CA LEU A 132 -11.18 7.69 -31.67
C LEU A 132 -12.17 8.80 -32.03
N GLY A 133 -11.72 10.06 -32.11
CA GLY A 133 -12.61 11.22 -32.28
C GLY A 133 -13.41 11.56 -31.02
N LEU A 134 -13.05 10.99 -29.87
CA LEU A 134 -13.74 11.16 -28.58
C LEU A 134 -13.03 12.19 -27.69
N GLY A 135 -12.36 13.18 -28.28
CA GLY A 135 -11.40 14.08 -27.64
C GLY A 135 -11.74 14.47 -26.20
N GLY A 136 -11.17 13.75 -25.23
CA GLY A 136 -11.32 14.03 -23.80
C GLY A 136 -12.67 13.66 -23.18
N VAL A 137 -13.58 12.97 -23.87
CA VAL A 137 -14.88 12.54 -23.32
C VAL A 137 -14.73 11.37 -22.36
N GLN A 138 -13.85 10.41 -22.69
CA GLN A 138 -13.59 9.23 -21.87
C GLN A 138 -12.38 9.49 -20.96
N GLN A 139 -12.61 10.16 -19.82
CA GLN A 139 -11.59 10.44 -18.82
C GLN A 139 -11.85 9.66 -17.54
N TYR A 140 -10.78 9.32 -16.84
CA TYR A 140 -10.88 8.84 -15.47
C TYR A 140 -11.17 10.04 -14.57
N ASP A 141 -12.28 9.99 -13.83
CA ASP A 141 -12.63 11.01 -12.84
C ASP A 141 -12.43 10.43 -11.44
N GLU A 142 -11.44 10.96 -10.74
CA GLU A 142 -11.08 10.61 -9.37
C GLU A 142 -12.11 11.11 -8.34
N ARG A 143 -13.01 12.02 -8.70
CA ARG A 143 -14.04 12.56 -7.78
C ARG A 143 -15.29 11.70 -7.72
N LEU A 144 -15.61 10.98 -8.80
CA LEU A 144 -16.71 10.01 -8.85
C LEU A 144 -16.40 8.71 -8.09
N ALA A 145 -15.19 8.65 -7.56
CA ALA A 145 -14.45 7.49 -7.16
C ALA A 145 -14.30 7.53 -5.63
N SER A 146 -15.32 7.12 -4.90
CA SER A 146 -15.29 7.11 -3.43
C SER A 146 -14.06 6.34 -2.93
N ARG A 147 -13.23 6.99 -2.11
CA ARG A 147 -12.14 6.31 -1.40
C ARG A 147 -12.76 5.24 -0.50
N PRO A 148 -12.36 3.97 -0.61
CA PRO A 148 -12.80 2.97 0.34
C PRO A 148 -12.27 3.39 1.71
N ARG A 149 -13.16 3.71 2.64
CA ARG A 149 -12.77 3.87 4.04
C ARG A 149 -12.50 2.49 4.59
N MET A 150 -11.23 2.14 4.69
CA MET A 150 -10.82 0.89 5.29
C MET A 150 -10.91 1.04 6.81
N ASN A 151 -12.00 0.54 7.40
CA ASN A 151 -12.09 0.37 8.85
C ASN A 151 -11.44 -0.97 9.19
N TYR A 152 -10.28 -0.95 9.85
CA TYR A 152 -9.62 -2.14 10.41
C TYR A 152 -9.47 -1.99 11.91
#